data_AF-A0AAV8V1A2-F1
#
_entry.id   AF-A0AAV8V1A2-F1
#
_cell.length_a   1.000
_cell.length_b   1.000
_cell.length_c   1.000
_cell.angle_alpha   90.00
_cell.angle_beta   90.00
_cell.angle_gamma   90.00
#
_symmetry.space_group_name_H-M   'P 1'
#
loop_
_entity.id
_entity.type
_entity.pdbx_description
1 polymer ?
#
loop_
_entity_poly.entity_id
_entity_poly.type
_entity_poly.pdbx_seq_one_letter_code
_entity_poly.pdbx_strand_id
1 'polypeptide(L)'
;MLLFVGSIGGFARSTRTGRVARHCSQDVAEEGGKGNTARREKMKALWSDPEWRARVLAKRRSRAAIEKQSKSMSKKWEDDEFRTKVQESLKGKEPWNKGVPMPDETKRRISVVLRGSQKSPETRAKMSQAKQSVPMSQEGKNLISNQKRGKTKDYYKLKSDYELLKNDLQLWADSHRLKTGRPMREKDINSLVKQSHLLTKIKKYLELKGELIKYDSRYEHDDPIIR
;
A
#
# COMPACT_ATOMS: atom_id res chain seq x y z
N MET A 1 62.91 -2.56 33.75
CA MET A 1 62.39 -3.81 33.15
C MET A 1 61.26 -4.32 34.04
N LEU A 2 60.00 -4.13 33.64
CA LEU A 2 58.81 -4.67 34.31
C LEU A 2 57.97 -5.30 33.21
N LEU A 3 57.90 -6.63 33.20
CA LEU A 3 57.15 -7.43 32.24
C LEU A 3 55.73 -7.63 32.76
N PHE A 4 54.74 -7.09 32.04
CA PHE A 4 53.32 -7.29 32.32
C PHE A 4 52.82 -8.46 31.47
N VAL A 5 52.55 -9.60 32.11
CA VAL A 5 51.96 -10.78 31.48
C VAL A 5 50.43 -10.65 31.58
N GLY A 6 49.82 -10.12 30.53
CA GLY A 6 48.37 -9.95 30.42
C GLY A 6 47.69 -11.21 29.86
N SER A 7 46.92 -11.87 30.72
CA SER A 7 46.13 -13.08 30.46
C SER A 7 45.08 -12.87 29.36
N ILE A 8 45.12 -13.69 28.32
CA ILE A 8 44.17 -13.70 27.20
C ILE A 8 42.98 -14.59 27.61
N GLY A 9 41.93 -13.96 28.14
CA GLY A 9 40.66 -14.61 28.43
C GLY A 9 39.93 -15.02 27.14
N GLY A 10 40.02 -16.30 26.78
CA GLY A 10 39.30 -16.89 25.66
C GLY A 10 37.79 -16.91 25.89
N PHE A 11 37.06 -16.04 25.18
CA PHE A 11 35.61 -16.03 25.17
C PHE A 11 35.10 -17.13 24.24
N ALA A 12 34.75 -18.28 24.79
CA ALA A 12 34.15 -19.39 24.07
C ALA A 12 32.81 -18.96 23.45
N ARG A 13 32.79 -18.74 22.13
CA ARG A 13 31.56 -18.53 21.37
C ARG A 13 30.81 -19.86 21.30
N SER A 14 29.78 -19.99 22.13
CA SER A 14 28.78 -21.06 22.03
C SER A 14 28.07 -20.93 20.68
N THR A 15 28.51 -21.70 19.70
CA THR A 15 27.79 -21.94 18.45
C THR A 15 26.58 -22.81 18.78
N ARG A 16 25.46 -22.16 19.12
CA ARG A 16 24.16 -22.83 19.24
C ARG A 16 23.70 -23.27 17.84
N THR A 17 24.22 -24.42 17.43
CA THR A 17 23.76 -25.22 16.29
C THR A 17 22.31 -25.62 16.51
N GLY A 18 21.56 -25.75 15.41
CA GLY A 18 20.30 -26.48 15.40
C GLY A 18 19.02 -25.65 15.50
N ARG A 19 18.86 -24.59 14.68
CA ARG A 19 17.50 -24.18 14.28
C ARG A 19 17.02 -25.19 13.24
N VAL A 20 16.45 -26.29 13.72
CA VAL A 20 15.74 -27.29 12.91
C VAL A 20 14.79 -26.53 11.99
N ALA A 21 14.99 -26.68 10.68
CA ALA A 21 14.09 -26.18 9.67
C ALA A 21 12.73 -26.84 9.92
N ARG A 22 11.83 -26.11 10.58
CA ARG A 22 10.42 -26.47 10.65
C ARG A 22 9.94 -26.55 9.22
N HIS A 23 9.84 -27.77 8.70
CA HIS A 23 9.03 -28.08 7.54
C HIS A 23 7.66 -27.47 7.80
N CYS A 24 7.39 -26.38 7.10
CA CYS A 24 6.13 -25.67 7.12
C CYS A 24 5.13 -26.61 6.42
N SER A 25 4.59 -27.54 7.19
CA SER A 25 3.51 -28.42 6.77
C SER A 25 2.31 -27.53 6.49
N GLN A 26 1.93 -27.42 5.22
CA GLN A 26 0.80 -26.60 4.77
C GLN A 26 -0.57 -27.21 5.16
N ASP A 27 -0.58 -28.37 5.83
CA ASP A 27 -1.79 -29.16 6.08
C ASP A 27 -2.43 -28.95 7.47
N VAL A 28 -2.03 -27.93 8.24
CA VAL A 28 -2.61 -27.65 9.59
C VAL A 28 -3.55 -26.42 9.60
N ALA A 29 -4.01 -25.97 8.44
CA ALA A 29 -4.74 -24.70 8.32
C ALA A 29 -6.23 -24.74 8.75
N GLU A 30 -6.86 -25.91 8.88
CA GLU A 30 -8.34 -25.96 9.04
C GLU A 30 -8.83 -26.23 10.46
N GLU A 31 -8.04 -26.83 11.36
CA GLU A 31 -8.54 -27.17 12.71
C GLU A 31 -8.21 -26.12 13.78
N GLY A 32 -7.22 -25.25 13.55
CA GLY A 32 -6.79 -24.22 14.51
C GLY A 32 -7.78 -23.05 14.72
N GLY A 33 -8.86 -22.96 13.94
CA GLY A 33 -9.82 -21.86 13.97
C GLY A 33 -10.90 -21.97 15.06
N LYS A 34 -11.29 -23.19 15.46
CA LYS A 34 -12.49 -23.43 16.28
C LYS A 34 -12.35 -22.96 17.73
N GLY A 35 -11.15 -23.00 18.31
CA GLY A 35 -10.92 -22.49 19.67
C GLY A 35 -11.00 -20.96 19.78
N ASN A 36 -10.63 -20.25 18.71
CA ASN A 36 -10.60 -18.79 18.72
C ASN A 36 -11.98 -18.18 18.46
N THR A 37 -12.86 -18.89 17.72
CA THR A 37 -14.26 -18.48 17.52
C THR A 37 -15.06 -18.53 18.82
N ALA A 38 -14.99 -19.64 19.58
CA ALA A 38 -15.69 -19.77 20.85
C ALA A 38 -15.27 -18.71 21.89
N ARG A 39 -13.95 -18.44 22.01
CA ARG A 39 -13.44 -17.37 22.87
C ARG A 39 -13.94 -15.99 22.42
N ARG A 40 -13.96 -15.74 21.10
CA ARG A 40 -14.44 -14.47 20.54
C ARG A 40 -15.93 -14.27 20.78
N GLU A 41 -16.74 -15.32 20.62
CA GLU A 41 -18.17 -15.29 20.90
C GLU A 41 -18.46 -15.08 22.37
N LYS A 42 -17.76 -15.78 23.26
CA LYS A 42 -17.83 -15.53 24.71
C LYS A 42 -17.49 -14.08 25.05
N MET A 43 -16.43 -13.52 24.47
CA MET A 43 -16.11 -12.10 24.67
C MET A 43 -17.18 -11.17 24.11
N LYS A 44 -17.74 -11.46 22.93
CA LYS A 44 -18.86 -10.67 22.38
C LYS A 44 -20.07 -10.68 23.31
N ALA A 45 -20.46 -11.86 23.81
CA ALA A 45 -21.56 -12.00 24.77
C ALA A 45 -21.30 -11.20 26.06
N LEU A 46 -20.07 -11.27 26.60
CA LEU A 46 -19.68 -10.45 27.76
C LEU A 46 -19.71 -8.94 27.45
N TRP A 47 -19.33 -8.51 26.24
CA TRP A 47 -19.41 -7.10 25.83
C TRP A 47 -20.84 -6.61 25.54
N SER A 48 -21.76 -7.54 25.23
CA SER A 48 -23.18 -7.25 25.07
C SER A 48 -23.89 -7.03 26.40
N ASP A 49 -23.40 -7.63 27.48
CA ASP A 49 -23.87 -7.36 28.84
C ASP A 49 -23.47 -5.93 29.28
N PRO A 50 -24.46 -5.03 29.54
CA PRO A 50 -24.20 -3.65 29.91
C PRO A 50 -23.48 -3.52 31.26
N GLU A 51 -23.72 -4.42 32.22
CA GLU A 51 -23.08 -4.36 33.54
C GLU A 51 -21.60 -4.74 33.46
N TRP A 52 -21.30 -5.83 32.73
CA TRP A 52 -19.93 -6.22 32.48
C TRP A 52 -19.16 -5.12 31.74
N ARG A 53 -19.77 -4.52 30.71
CA ARG A 53 -19.19 -3.39 29.96
C ARG A 53 -18.94 -2.19 30.86
N ALA A 54 -19.91 -1.79 31.69
CA ALA A 54 -19.75 -0.69 32.64
C ALA A 54 -18.60 -0.95 33.62
N ARG A 55 -18.50 -2.17 34.16
CA ARG A 55 -17.40 -2.58 35.06
C ARG A 55 -16.03 -2.53 34.39
N VAL A 56 -15.91 -2.98 33.14
CA VAL A 56 -14.66 -2.90 32.37
C VAL A 56 -14.30 -1.45 32.04
N LEU A 57 -15.30 -0.62 31.71
CA LEU A 57 -15.10 0.80 31.46
C LEU A 57 -14.71 1.56 32.73
N ALA A 58 -15.27 1.21 33.90
CA ALA A 58 -14.90 1.78 35.19
C ALA A 58 -13.46 1.41 35.58
N LYS A 59 -12.98 0.24 35.17
CA LYS A 59 -11.58 -0.18 35.33
C LYS A 59 -10.62 0.44 34.30
N ARG A 60 -11.12 1.17 33.29
CA ARG A 60 -10.22 1.87 32.37
C ARG A 60 -9.42 2.91 33.15
N ARG A 61 -8.14 3.02 32.81
CA ARG A 61 -7.27 4.06 33.36
C ARG A 61 -7.96 5.41 33.18
N SER A 62 -8.01 6.20 34.25
CA SER A 62 -8.59 7.54 34.21
C SER A 62 -7.86 8.38 33.17
N ARG A 63 -8.56 9.37 32.58
CA ARG A 63 -7.93 10.30 31.63
C ARG A 63 -6.68 10.94 32.23
N ALA A 64 -6.72 11.31 33.50
CA ALA A 64 -5.59 11.86 34.23
C ALA A 64 -4.39 10.89 34.29
N ALA A 65 -4.62 9.59 34.51
CA ALA A 65 -3.55 8.59 34.49
C ALA A 65 -2.95 8.40 33.08
N ILE A 66 -3.79 8.38 32.04
CA ILE A 66 -3.35 8.32 30.64
C ILE A 66 -2.52 9.56 30.29
N GLU A 67 -2.98 10.74 30.68
CA GLU A 67 -2.29 12.01 30.45
C GLU A 67 -0.95 12.08 31.18
N LYS A 68 -0.89 11.64 32.45
CA LYS A 68 0.36 11.55 33.21
C LYS A 68 1.36 10.62 32.53
N GLN A 69 0.91 9.45 32.06
CA GLN A 69 1.76 8.53 31.32
C GLN A 69 2.22 9.14 29.98
N SER A 70 1.32 9.80 29.27
CA SER A 70 1.63 10.47 28.00
C SER A 70 2.69 11.56 28.20
N LYS A 71 2.51 12.45 29.18
CA LYS A 71 3.49 13.49 29.53
C LYS A 71 4.84 12.91 29.93
N SER A 72 4.85 11.84 30.73
CA SER A 72 6.08 11.14 31.10
C SER A 72 6.79 10.54 29.88
N MET A 73 6.06 9.92 28.95
CA MET A 73 6.64 9.40 27.71
C MET A 73 7.13 10.51 26.80
N SER A 74 6.37 11.60 26.63
CA SER A 74 6.80 12.78 25.86
C SER A 74 8.11 13.33 26.40
N LYS A 75 8.24 13.49 27.72
CA LYS A 75 9.49 13.92 28.36
C LYS A 75 10.66 12.96 28.10
N LYS A 76 10.43 11.64 28.11
CA LYS A 76 11.47 10.67 27.72
C LYS A 76 11.88 10.79 26.26
N TRP A 77 10.95 11.15 25.39
CA TRP A 77 11.23 11.35 23.97
C TRP A 77 11.92 12.68 23.66
N GLU A 78 11.96 13.64 24.59
CA GLU A 78 12.76 14.88 24.49
C GLU A 78 14.26 14.58 24.61
N ASP A 79 14.64 13.55 25.38
CA ASP A 79 16.03 13.09 25.51
C ASP A 79 16.54 12.46 24.20
N ASP A 80 17.61 13.04 23.66
CA ASP A 80 18.20 12.62 22.39
C ASP A 80 18.85 11.23 22.49
N GLU A 81 19.46 10.87 23.63
CA GLU A 81 20.08 9.56 23.82
C GLU A 81 19.05 8.43 23.82
N PHE A 82 17.90 8.66 24.46
CA PHE A 82 16.80 7.71 24.42
C PHE A 82 16.25 7.56 22.99
N ARG A 83 16.10 8.66 22.26
CA ARG A 83 15.58 8.66 20.89
C ARG A 83 16.51 7.91 19.94
N THR A 84 17.82 8.16 19.98
CA THR A 84 18.81 7.48 19.14
C THR A 84 18.85 5.99 19.46
N LYS A 85 18.87 5.60 20.74
CA LYS A 85 18.83 4.20 21.16
C LYS A 85 17.61 3.45 20.63
N VAL A 86 16.42 4.07 20.69
CA VAL A 86 15.20 3.44 20.13
C VAL A 86 15.31 3.33 18.61
N GLN A 87 15.79 4.37 17.92
CA GLN A 87 15.99 4.34 16.47
C GLN A 87 16.98 3.26 16.03
N GLU A 88 18.14 3.16 16.68
CA GLU A 88 19.14 2.11 16.44
C GLU A 88 18.55 0.72 16.67
N SER A 89 17.76 0.56 17.73
CA SER A 89 17.10 -0.71 18.02
C SER A 89 16.05 -1.11 16.97
N LEU A 90 15.48 -0.15 16.25
CA LEU A 90 14.48 -0.38 15.20
C LEU A 90 15.10 -0.47 13.81
N LYS A 91 16.30 0.11 13.63
CA LYS A 91 17.02 0.09 12.36
C LYS A 91 17.34 -1.34 11.94
N GLY A 92 16.93 -1.69 10.72
CA GLY A 92 17.15 -3.04 10.15
C GLY A 92 16.18 -4.13 10.65
N LYS A 93 15.27 -3.83 11.58
CA LYS A 93 14.22 -4.79 11.95
C LYS A 93 13.17 -4.85 10.86
N GLU A 94 12.98 -6.03 10.31
CA GLU A 94 11.92 -6.28 9.35
C GLU A 94 10.56 -6.21 10.05
N PRO A 95 9.59 -5.43 9.53
CA PRO A 95 8.27 -5.42 10.13
C PRO A 95 7.62 -6.79 9.92
N TRP A 96 6.92 -7.28 10.93
CA TRP A 96 6.33 -8.63 10.94
C TRP A 96 5.35 -8.90 9.78
N ASN A 97 4.84 -7.85 9.14
CA ASN A 97 3.94 -7.89 8.00
C ASN A 97 4.61 -7.57 6.65
N LYS A 98 5.95 -7.56 6.57
CA LYS A 98 6.64 -7.39 5.28
C LYS A 98 6.24 -8.53 4.33
N GLY A 99 5.79 -8.17 3.14
CA GLY A 99 5.33 -9.11 2.11
C GLY A 99 3.90 -9.63 2.29
N VAL A 100 3.22 -9.35 3.41
CA VAL A 100 1.83 -9.77 3.61
C VAL A 100 0.89 -8.75 2.96
N PRO A 101 0.16 -9.09 1.88
CA PRO A 101 -0.75 -8.16 1.24
C PRO A 101 -1.93 -7.83 2.16
N MET A 102 -2.33 -6.56 2.17
CA MET A 102 -3.55 -6.16 2.87
C MET A 102 -4.78 -6.75 2.16
N PRO A 103 -5.73 -7.35 2.88
CA PRO A 103 -6.96 -7.87 2.27
C PRO A 103 -7.80 -6.73 1.68
N ASP A 104 -8.47 -7.00 0.56
CA ASP A 104 -9.18 -5.96 -0.20
C ASP A 104 -10.34 -5.32 0.58
N GLU A 105 -10.98 -6.08 1.47
CA GLU A 105 -12.00 -5.55 2.38
C GLU A 105 -11.43 -4.45 3.27
N THR A 106 -10.25 -4.66 3.86
CA THR A 106 -9.57 -3.66 4.70
C THR A 106 -9.14 -2.44 3.88
N LYS A 107 -8.62 -2.64 2.67
CA LYS A 107 -8.30 -1.52 1.74
C LYS A 107 -9.55 -0.69 1.44
N ARG A 108 -10.69 -1.32 1.17
CA ARG A 108 -11.97 -0.64 0.92
C ARG A 108 -12.42 0.17 2.13
N ARG A 109 -12.39 -0.42 3.33
CA ARG A 109 -12.75 0.29 4.59
C ARG A 109 -11.88 1.53 4.81
N ILE A 110 -10.56 1.40 4.66
CA ILE A 110 -9.61 2.52 4.77
C ILE A 110 -9.93 3.58 3.71
N SER A 111 -10.18 3.18 2.46
CA SER A 111 -10.54 4.10 1.38
C SER A 111 -11.81 4.90 1.70
N VAL A 112 -12.87 4.25 2.20
CA VAL A 112 -14.12 4.91 2.57
C VAL A 112 -13.90 5.94 3.68
N VAL A 113 -13.16 5.59 4.73
CA VAL A 113 -12.88 6.50 5.85
C VAL A 113 -12.03 7.70 5.42
N LEU A 114 -11.07 7.50 4.52
CA LEU A 114 -10.18 8.57 4.05
C LEU A 114 -10.83 9.43 2.96
N ARG A 115 -11.80 8.91 2.21
CA ARG A 115 -12.49 9.64 1.15
C ARG A 115 -13.31 10.78 1.76
N GLY A 116 -12.96 12.02 1.41
CA GLY A 116 -13.63 13.22 1.91
C GLY A 116 -13.02 13.79 3.20
N SER A 117 -12.04 13.13 3.83
CA SER A 117 -11.32 13.70 4.97
C SER A 117 -10.43 14.87 4.51
N GLN A 118 -10.92 16.10 4.66
CA GLN A 118 -10.15 17.31 4.40
C GLN A 118 -9.10 17.52 5.51
N LYS A 119 -7.90 17.98 5.13
CA LYS A 119 -6.88 18.40 6.11
C LYS A 119 -7.23 19.79 6.64
N SER A 120 -6.93 20.04 7.92
CA SER A 120 -7.13 21.37 8.52
C SER A 120 -6.33 22.44 7.75
N PRO A 121 -6.79 23.70 7.72
CA PRO A 121 -6.08 24.78 7.04
C PRO A 121 -4.65 24.94 7.56
N GLU A 122 -4.42 24.81 8.87
CA GLU A 122 -3.08 24.84 9.47
C GLU A 122 -2.18 23.71 8.95
N THR A 123 -2.71 22.48 8.83
CA THR A 123 -1.95 21.34 8.29
C THR A 123 -1.60 21.58 6.83
N ARG A 124 -2.53 22.12 6.04
CA ARG A 124 -2.30 22.48 4.63
C ARG A 124 -1.22 23.57 4.51
N ALA A 125 -1.24 24.58 5.37
CA ALA A 125 -0.23 25.63 5.41
C ALA A 125 1.17 25.06 5.72
N LYS A 126 1.30 24.22 6.74
CA LYS A 126 2.57 23.53 7.08
C LYS A 126 3.09 22.66 5.93
N MET A 127 2.20 21.89 5.29
CA MET A 127 2.56 21.11 4.09
C MET A 127 3.00 22.00 2.92
N SER A 128 2.38 23.17 2.73
CA SER A 128 2.76 24.12 1.70
C SER A 128 4.13 24.73 1.98
N GLN A 129 4.39 25.16 3.21
CA GLN A 129 5.69 25.69 3.64
C GLN A 129 6.80 24.64 3.47
N ALA A 130 6.57 23.39 3.88
CA ALA A 130 7.54 22.32 3.69
C ALA A 130 7.85 22.04 2.21
N LYS A 131 6.87 22.22 1.31
CA LYS A 131 7.09 22.13 -0.14
C LYS A 131 7.87 23.32 -0.69
N GLN A 132 7.71 24.51 -0.10
CA GLN A 132 8.45 25.71 -0.49
C GLN A 132 9.90 25.68 0.00
N SER A 133 10.15 25.10 1.18
CA SER A 133 11.49 25.05 1.79
C SER A 133 12.44 24.07 1.10
N VAL A 134 11.93 23.15 0.28
CA VAL A 134 12.76 22.22 -0.50
C VAL A 134 12.80 22.73 -1.94
N PRO A 135 13.80 23.56 -2.32
CA PRO A 135 13.95 23.96 -3.71
C PRO A 135 14.18 22.72 -4.56
N MET A 136 13.37 22.55 -5.61
CA MET A 136 13.59 21.48 -6.57
C MET A 136 14.97 21.66 -7.22
N SER A 137 15.78 20.60 -7.22
CA SER A 137 17.09 20.61 -7.87
C SER A 137 16.95 21.01 -9.33
N GLN A 138 18.00 21.63 -9.89
CA GLN A 138 17.99 22.02 -11.30
C GLN A 138 17.78 20.82 -12.23
N GLU A 139 18.36 19.67 -11.88
CA GLU A 139 18.13 18.39 -12.56
C GLU A 139 16.65 17.99 -12.56
N GLY A 140 15.96 18.10 -11.42
CA GLY A 140 14.53 17.81 -11.33
C GLY A 140 13.69 18.72 -12.22
N LYS A 141 14.02 20.01 -12.28
CA LYS A 141 13.37 20.96 -13.19
C LYS A 141 13.60 20.59 -14.66
N ASN A 142 14.84 20.24 -15.01
CA ASN A 142 15.20 19.83 -16.37
C ASN A 142 14.48 18.53 -16.77
N LEU A 143 14.36 17.56 -15.86
CA LEU A 143 13.63 16.32 -16.10
C LEU A 143 12.15 16.57 -16.37
N ILE A 144 11.49 17.40 -15.56
CA ILE A 144 10.08 17.77 -15.78
C ILE A 144 9.90 18.54 -17.09
N SER A 145 10.82 19.47 -17.39
CA SER A 145 10.82 20.25 -18.63
C SER A 145 10.97 19.34 -19.85
N ASN A 146 11.96 18.46 -19.85
CA ASN A 146 12.20 17.49 -20.91
C ASN A 146 11.01 16.52 -21.08
N GLN A 147 10.39 16.07 -19.98
CA GLN A 147 9.19 15.24 -20.04
C GLN A 147 7.97 15.95 -20.65
N LYS A 148 7.90 17.29 -20.54
CA LYS A 148 6.80 18.10 -21.09
C LYS A 148 7.09 18.68 -22.47
N ARG A 149 8.34 18.68 -22.92
CA ARG A 149 8.74 19.20 -24.23
C ARG A 149 7.98 18.45 -25.33
N GLY A 150 7.39 19.19 -26.26
CA GLY A 150 6.60 18.63 -27.37
C GLY A 150 5.16 18.21 -27.01
N LYS A 151 4.76 18.26 -25.73
CA LYS A 151 3.40 17.89 -25.30
C LYS A 151 2.50 19.11 -25.24
N THR A 152 1.67 19.26 -26.27
CA THR A 152 0.66 20.32 -26.36
C THR A 152 -0.55 20.03 -25.47
N LYS A 153 -1.46 21.01 -25.32
CA LYS A 153 -2.75 20.80 -24.66
C LYS A 153 -3.56 19.68 -25.36
N ASP A 154 -3.46 19.60 -26.68
CA ASP A 154 -4.13 18.58 -27.49
C ASP A 154 -3.59 17.17 -27.19
N TYR A 155 -2.27 17.02 -27.02
CA TYR A 155 -1.69 15.74 -26.57
C TYR A 155 -2.32 15.25 -25.26
N TYR A 156 -2.49 16.13 -24.26
CA TYR A 156 -3.09 15.73 -22.98
C TYR A 156 -4.57 15.39 -23.11
N LYS A 157 -5.30 16.08 -24.00
CA LYS A 157 -6.69 15.76 -24.32
C LYS A 157 -6.79 14.38 -24.99
N LEU A 158 -6.00 14.14 -26.03
CA LEU A 158 -5.89 12.85 -26.72
C LEU A 158 -5.55 11.71 -25.75
N LYS A 159 -4.55 11.94 -24.89
CA LYS A 159 -4.16 10.97 -23.85
C LYS A 159 -5.32 10.68 -22.89
N SER A 160 -6.03 11.72 -22.44
CA SER A 160 -7.18 11.55 -21.54
C SER A 160 -8.29 10.73 -22.20
N ASP A 161 -8.63 11.05 -23.45
CA ASP A 161 -9.68 10.35 -24.20
C ASP A 161 -9.28 8.88 -24.46
N TYR A 162 -8.01 8.63 -24.78
CA TYR A 162 -7.45 7.28 -24.95
C TYR A 162 -7.56 6.46 -23.65
N GLU A 163 -7.12 7.01 -22.51
CA GLU A 163 -7.16 6.30 -21.22
C GLU A 163 -8.59 6.00 -20.76
N LEU A 164 -9.53 6.92 -20.98
CA LEU A 164 -10.95 6.68 -20.69
C LEU A 164 -11.49 5.50 -21.50
N LEU A 165 -11.20 5.49 -22.81
CA LEU A 165 -11.67 4.45 -23.72
C LEU A 165 -10.98 3.10 -23.44
N LYS A 166 -9.70 3.11 -23.10
CA LYS A 166 -8.92 1.95 -22.67
C LYS A 166 -9.55 1.28 -21.45
N ASN A 167 -9.87 2.07 -20.42
CA ASN A 167 -10.48 1.56 -19.18
C ASN A 167 -11.87 0.95 -19.44
N ASP A 168 -12.68 1.59 -20.28
CA ASP A 168 -14.01 1.09 -20.65
C ASP A 168 -13.92 -0.23 -21.43
N LEU A 169 -13.01 -0.33 -22.40
CA LEU A 169 -12.74 -1.56 -23.14
C LEU A 169 -12.16 -2.67 -22.25
N GLN A 170 -11.32 -2.34 -21.27
CA GLN A 170 -10.77 -3.30 -20.31
C GLN A 170 -11.87 -3.91 -19.44
N LEU A 171 -12.79 -3.10 -18.90
CA LEU A 171 -13.92 -3.61 -18.11
C LEU A 171 -14.78 -4.59 -18.91
N TRP A 172 -15.00 -4.27 -20.18
CA TRP A 172 -15.75 -5.13 -21.08
C TRP A 172 -15.01 -6.43 -21.40
N ALA A 173 -13.70 -6.36 -21.67
CA ALA A 173 -12.85 -7.52 -21.90
C ALA A 173 -12.80 -8.45 -20.66
N ASP A 174 -12.72 -7.88 -19.47
CA ASP A 174 -12.76 -8.62 -18.20
C ASP A 174 -14.12 -9.31 -18.01
N SER A 175 -15.23 -8.64 -18.34
CA SER A 175 -16.57 -9.25 -18.31
C SER A 175 -16.68 -10.43 -19.27
N HIS A 176 -16.13 -10.30 -20.48
CA HIS A 176 -16.09 -11.40 -21.45
C HIS A 176 -15.24 -12.58 -20.94
N ARG A 177 -14.09 -12.28 -20.33
CA ARG A 177 -13.20 -13.29 -19.76
C ARG A 177 -13.87 -14.06 -18.62
N LEU A 178 -14.66 -13.39 -17.79
CA LEU A 178 -15.44 -14.03 -16.74
C LEU A 178 -16.51 -14.99 -17.29
N LYS A 179 -17.13 -14.64 -18.43
CA LYS A 179 -18.17 -15.48 -19.05
C LYS A 179 -17.61 -16.69 -19.79
N THR A 180 -16.49 -16.51 -20.49
CA THR A 180 -15.97 -17.51 -21.44
C THR A 180 -14.73 -18.23 -20.93
N GLY A 181 -14.10 -17.74 -19.85
CA GLY A 181 -12.83 -18.27 -19.32
C GLY A 181 -11.61 -17.98 -20.20
N ARG A 182 -11.77 -17.26 -21.33
CA ARG A 182 -10.70 -17.02 -22.31
C ARG A 182 -10.61 -15.54 -22.72
N PRO A 183 -9.42 -15.05 -23.14
CA PRO A 183 -9.30 -13.73 -23.75
C PRO A 183 -10.05 -13.69 -25.08
N MET A 184 -10.40 -12.49 -25.50
CA MET A 184 -11.15 -12.28 -26.72
C MET A 184 -10.30 -12.54 -27.94
N ARG A 185 -10.88 -13.20 -28.95
CA ARG A 185 -10.26 -13.38 -30.27
C ARG A 185 -10.89 -12.43 -31.28
N GLU A 186 -10.20 -12.22 -32.39
CA GLU A 186 -10.70 -11.44 -33.53
C GLU A 186 -12.08 -11.92 -34.03
N LYS A 187 -12.35 -13.23 -33.97
CA LYS A 187 -13.68 -13.79 -34.32
C LYS A 187 -14.79 -13.30 -33.39
N ASP A 188 -14.50 -13.16 -32.10
CA ASP A 188 -15.46 -12.65 -31.12
C ASP A 188 -15.72 -11.16 -31.40
N ILE A 189 -14.67 -10.40 -31.76
CA ILE A 189 -14.76 -8.98 -32.21
C ILE A 189 -15.64 -8.86 -33.46
N ASN A 190 -15.43 -9.71 -34.46
CA ASN A 190 -16.22 -9.71 -35.70
C ASN A 190 -17.68 -10.15 -35.45
N SER A 191 -17.94 -10.99 -34.45
CA SER A 191 -19.32 -11.35 -34.07
C SER A 191 -20.09 -10.17 -33.45
N LEU A 192 -19.37 -9.19 -32.90
CA LEU A 192 -19.92 -7.97 -32.31
C LEU A 192 -20.27 -6.90 -33.34
N VAL A 193 -20.24 -7.24 -34.63
CA VAL A 193 -20.84 -6.41 -35.70
C VAL A 193 -22.30 -6.06 -35.41
N LYS A 194 -23.00 -6.86 -34.59
CA LYS A 194 -24.34 -6.54 -34.10
C LYS A 194 -24.39 -5.43 -33.03
N GLN A 195 -23.27 -5.16 -32.35
CA GLN A 195 -23.12 -4.13 -31.31
C GLN A 195 -22.37 -2.91 -31.88
N SER A 196 -23.08 -2.09 -32.65
CA SER A 196 -22.52 -0.92 -33.36
C SER A 196 -21.65 -0.03 -32.46
N HIS A 197 -22.11 0.26 -31.24
CA HIS A 197 -21.43 1.17 -30.31
C HIS A 197 -20.03 0.69 -29.89
N LEU A 198 -19.84 -0.61 -29.70
CA LEU A 198 -18.57 -1.15 -29.22
C LEU A 198 -17.51 -1.12 -30.33
N LEU A 199 -17.90 -1.45 -31.56
CA LEU A 199 -17.01 -1.31 -32.72
C LEU A 199 -16.59 0.15 -32.92
N THR A 200 -17.49 1.12 -32.72
CA THR A 200 -17.14 2.54 -32.76
C THR A 200 -16.10 2.90 -31.70
N LYS A 201 -16.23 2.36 -30.47
CA LYS A 201 -15.24 2.54 -29.41
C LYS A 201 -13.89 1.92 -29.77
N ILE A 202 -13.86 0.70 -30.30
CA ILE A 202 -12.61 0.05 -30.72
C ILE A 202 -11.92 0.83 -31.84
N LYS A 203 -12.67 1.30 -32.85
CA LYS A 203 -12.11 2.12 -33.94
C LYS A 203 -11.52 3.42 -33.41
N LYS A 204 -12.27 4.14 -32.58
CA LYS A 204 -11.81 5.39 -31.96
C LYS A 204 -10.57 5.17 -31.08
N TYR A 205 -10.50 4.04 -30.38
CA TYR A 205 -9.33 3.66 -29.58
C TYR A 205 -8.07 3.51 -30.44
N LEU A 206 -8.18 2.79 -31.56
CA LEU A 206 -7.06 2.59 -32.48
C LEU A 206 -6.62 3.88 -33.15
N GLU A 207 -7.57 4.76 -33.52
CA GLU A 207 -7.29 6.09 -34.06
C GLU A 207 -6.51 6.95 -33.06
N LEU A 208 -7.02 7.09 -31.83
CA LEU A 208 -6.36 7.85 -30.76
C LEU A 208 -4.96 7.29 -30.42
N LYS A 209 -4.82 5.96 -30.46
CA LYS A 209 -3.51 5.30 -30.28
C LYS A 209 -2.54 5.70 -31.39
N GLY A 210 -2.97 5.63 -32.65
CA GLY A 210 -2.16 6.03 -33.81
C GLY A 210 -1.73 7.49 -33.75
N GLU A 211 -2.61 8.38 -33.26
CA GLU A 211 -2.24 9.78 -33.04
C GLU A 211 -1.24 9.96 -31.89
N LEU A 212 -1.40 9.25 -30.78
CA LEU A 212 -0.49 9.33 -29.63
C LEU A 212 0.92 8.81 -29.94
N ILE A 213 1.04 7.80 -30.81
CA ILE A 213 2.34 7.26 -31.26
C ILE A 213 3.19 8.36 -31.91
N LYS A 214 2.57 9.34 -32.58
CA LYS A 214 3.29 10.48 -33.17
C LYS A 214 3.98 11.37 -32.13
N TYR A 215 3.51 11.35 -30.88
CA TYR A 215 4.05 12.16 -29.78
C TYR A 215 4.95 11.36 -28.83
N ASP A 216 4.68 10.07 -28.63
CA ASP A 216 5.31 9.24 -27.59
C ASP A 216 5.32 7.77 -28.02
N SER A 217 6.49 7.24 -28.40
CA SER A 217 6.65 5.85 -28.86
C SER A 217 6.30 4.80 -27.81
N ARG A 218 6.13 5.18 -26.53
CA ARG A 218 5.68 4.25 -25.49
C ARG A 218 4.29 3.65 -25.75
N TYR A 219 3.48 4.27 -26.60
CA TYR A 219 2.19 3.73 -27.02
C TYR A 219 2.30 2.72 -28.17
N GLU A 220 3.50 2.41 -28.65
CA GLU A 220 3.73 1.42 -29.71
C GLU A 220 3.69 -0.03 -29.17
N HIS A 221 4.03 -0.24 -27.90
CA HIS A 221 4.10 -1.57 -27.30
C HIS A 221 2.73 -2.22 -27.04
N ASP A 222 2.72 -3.56 -26.96
CA ASP A 222 1.55 -4.43 -26.95
C ASP A 222 0.44 -3.99 -25.97
N ASP A 223 -0.76 -3.81 -26.52
CA ASP A 223 -1.95 -3.56 -25.71
C ASP A 223 -2.58 -4.88 -25.27
N PRO A 224 -2.84 -5.06 -23.97
CA PRO A 224 -3.40 -6.31 -23.45
C PRO A 224 -4.85 -6.56 -23.87
N ILE A 225 -5.51 -5.57 -24.49
CA ILE A 225 -6.94 -5.62 -24.83
C ILE A 225 -7.17 -6.40 -26.14
N ILE A 226 -6.29 -6.25 -27.13
CA ILE A 226 -6.43 -6.86 -28.45
C ILE A 226 -5.17 -7.66 -28.73
N ARG A 227 -5.28 -8.99 -28.64
CA ARG A 227 -4.25 -9.95 -29.03
C ARG A 227 -4.61 -10.66 -30.31
#